data_AF-A0A1C5F396-F1
#
_entry.id   AF-A0A1C5F396-F1
#
_cell.length_a   1.000
_cell.length_b   1.000
_cell.length_c   1.000
_cell.angle_alpha   90.00
_cell.angle_beta   90.00
_cell.angle_gamma   90.00
#
_symmetry.space_group_name_H-M   'P 1'
#
loop_
_entity.id
_entity.type
_entity.pdbx_description
1 polymer ?
#
loop_
_entity_poly.entity_id
_entity_poly.type
_entity_poly.pdbx_seq_one_letter_code
_entity_poly.pdbx_strand_id
1 'polypeptide(L)'
;MLILIPHAAAARLRTAGSSGRLSLRISPPDDLAVVSGISEGASGAIISVDPSAPRSRLLASCDSRPTGYWYRATSELHALWYHLRVRRGTSLTLDAFKDAVPSGFKAPGAGAYVAITHAPGVKDAFPESGLPDLLAWHVTRAGIQPLEASVEPEATGIPQLEGHWPVEELRSARVMLIGAGSIGSATAHALAGYGVGHLTLVDPDRLQWHNLVRHTSSRKYIGRTKVTALAEELASLRPDTAVTPLALDVIEHADQIRARLMDTDLVICAADGVAARRVTGHLARRAGLTAVLACVLQDGALGEILRLRPWPQHGCLTCRRHSLTEAGSLDPEPALDAGYGTGTPHRPMTAVGPDLHLVAHLAAKTAIATLLEHAGHPAQRLPGEHALLGLSRQPGWAPPFDLNRTAELRWLPATPPRSGCPTCEVP
;
A
#
# COMPACT_ATOMS: atom_id res chain seq x y z
N MET A 1 -3.45 27.67 -7.04
CA MET A 1 -3.33 26.65 -8.08
C MET A 1 -2.15 25.73 -7.84
N LEU A 2 -2.38 24.42 -7.79
CA LEU A 2 -1.37 23.37 -7.80
C LEU A 2 -1.02 22.99 -9.24
N ILE A 3 0.28 22.87 -9.55
CA ILE A 3 0.78 22.45 -10.86
C ILE A 3 1.41 21.07 -10.72
N LEU A 4 0.83 20.07 -11.40
CA LEU A 4 1.44 18.75 -11.53
C LEU A 4 2.32 18.70 -12.78
N ILE A 5 3.58 18.30 -12.58
CA ILE A 5 4.58 18.18 -13.64
C ILE A 5 4.91 16.69 -13.76
N PRO A 6 4.35 15.96 -14.75
CA PRO A 6 4.67 14.55 -14.96
C PRO A 6 6.16 14.31 -15.19
N HIS A 7 6.63 13.10 -14.91
CA HIS A 7 8.06 12.78 -14.95
C HIS A 7 8.67 13.09 -16.33
N ALA A 8 7.99 12.68 -17.41
CA ALA A 8 8.41 12.96 -18.78
C ALA A 8 8.46 14.47 -19.10
N ALA A 9 7.60 15.28 -18.46
CA ALA A 9 7.67 16.74 -18.59
C ALA A 9 8.89 17.29 -17.87
N ALA A 10 9.09 16.88 -16.61
CA ALA A 10 10.22 17.31 -15.81
C ALA A 10 11.57 16.96 -16.47
N ALA A 11 11.71 15.73 -16.98
CA ALA A 11 12.89 15.28 -17.70
C ALA A 11 13.19 16.16 -18.92
N ARG A 12 12.18 16.48 -19.74
CA ARG A 12 12.32 17.39 -20.89
C ARG A 12 12.67 18.81 -20.46
N LEU A 13 12.01 19.36 -19.45
CA LEU A 13 12.32 20.70 -18.95
C LEU A 13 13.78 20.79 -18.45
N ARG A 14 14.30 19.72 -17.84
CA ARG A 14 15.70 19.66 -17.36
C ARG A 14 16.73 19.62 -18.49
N THR A 15 16.42 19.01 -19.64
CA THR A 15 17.36 18.84 -20.76
C THR A 15 17.17 19.82 -21.90
N ALA A 16 16.00 20.46 -22.02
CA ALA A 16 15.67 21.39 -23.09
C ALA A 16 16.56 22.65 -23.10
N GLY A 17 16.43 23.47 -24.14
CA GLY A 17 17.14 24.74 -24.28
C GLY A 17 16.76 25.80 -23.24
N SER A 18 16.55 27.04 -23.68
CA SER A 18 16.43 28.16 -22.74
C SER A 18 14.99 28.56 -22.38
N SER A 19 14.02 28.28 -23.25
CA SER A 19 12.61 28.62 -23.05
C SER A 19 11.70 27.88 -24.03
N GLY A 20 10.40 27.89 -23.76
CA GLY A 20 9.40 27.36 -24.67
C GLY A 20 7.97 27.50 -24.14
N ARG A 21 7.02 26.81 -24.77
CA ARG A 21 5.59 26.86 -24.42
C ARG A 21 5.18 25.62 -23.65
N LEU A 22 4.15 25.79 -22.83
CA LEU A 22 3.47 24.72 -22.10
C LEU A 22 2.02 24.63 -22.57
N SER A 23 1.56 23.40 -22.79
CA SER A 23 0.12 23.08 -22.81
C SER A 23 -0.27 22.50 -21.47
N LEU A 24 -1.26 23.10 -20.82
CA LEU A 24 -1.78 22.63 -19.55
C LEU A 24 -3.22 22.15 -19.73
N ARG A 25 -3.58 21.10 -19.00
CA ARG A 25 -4.98 20.79 -18.72
C ARG A 25 -5.33 21.40 -17.36
N ILE A 26 -6.26 22.34 -17.33
CA ILE A 26 -6.60 23.12 -16.14
C ILE A 26 -8.00 22.74 -15.68
N SER A 27 -8.13 22.41 -14.39
CA SER A 27 -9.42 22.27 -13.69
C SER A 27 -9.59 23.47 -12.75
N PRO A 28 -10.31 24.53 -13.17
CA PRO A 28 -10.61 25.67 -12.30
C PRO A 28 -11.35 25.29 -10.99
N PRO A 29 -12.33 24.35 -10.99
CA PRO A 29 -13.00 23.95 -9.76
C PRO A 29 -12.07 23.35 -8.70
N ASP A 30 -11.01 22.67 -9.13
CA ASP A 30 -10.05 22.02 -8.23
C ASP A 30 -8.80 22.87 -7.97
N ASP A 31 -8.72 24.08 -8.54
CA ASP A 31 -7.53 24.94 -8.51
C ASP A 31 -6.26 24.16 -8.91
N LEU A 32 -6.35 23.37 -9.98
CA LEU A 32 -5.34 22.39 -10.41
C LEU A 32 -4.99 22.56 -11.90
N ALA A 33 -3.72 22.40 -12.24
CA ALA A 33 -3.29 22.24 -13.63
C ALA A 33 -2.25 21.13 -13.78
N VAL A 34 -2.28 20.43 -14.91
CA VAL A 34 -1.32 19.37 -15.25
C VAL A 34 -0.61 19.70 -16.55
N VAL A 35 0.71 19.60 -16.56
CA VAL A 35 1.51 19.75 -17.78
C VAL A 35 1.23 18.61 -18.73
N SER A 36 0.67 18.92 -19.90
CA SER A 36 0.25 17.94 -20.91
C SER A 36 1.10 17.97 -22.18
N GLY A 37 1.82 19.08 -22.42
CA GLY A 37 2.69 19.22 -23.58
C GLY A 37 3.75 20.30 -23.38
N ILE A 38 4.90 20.13 -24.03
CA ILE A 38 6.04 21.05 -23.96
C ILE A 38 6.56 21.31 -25.38
N SER A 39 6.89 22.56 -25.72
CA SER A 39 7.69 22.90 -26.90
C SER A 39 9.06 23.43 -26.51
N GLU A 40 10.03 23.35 -27.42
CA GLU A 40 11.29 24.08 -27.34
C GLU A 40 11.24 25.32 -28.23
N GLY A 41 11.60 26.48 -27.68
CA GLY A 41 11.49 27.76 -28.38
C GLY A 41 10.05 28.25 -28.57
N ALA A 42 9.91 29.51 -28.99
CA ALA A 42 8.62 30.18 -29.13
C ALA A 42 7.75 29.64 -30.29
N SER A 43 8.39 29.08 -31.32
CA SER A 43 7.75 28.53 -32.53
C SER A 43 7.81 27.01 -32.63
N GLY A 44 8.37 26.31 -31.64
CA GLY A 44 8.46 24.86 -31.65
C GLY A 44 7.09 24.18 -31.56
N ALA A 45 6.98 23.00 -32.17
CA ALA A 45 5.80 22.16 -32.01
C ALA A 45 5.66 21.71 -30.55
N ILE A 46 4.43 21.71 -30.03
CA ILE A 46 4.15 21.20 -28.68
C ILE A 46 4.10 19.67 -28.76
N ILE A 47 5.02 19.03 -28.04
CA ILE A 47 5.10 17.57 -27.94
C ILE A 47 4.32 17.14 -26.69
N SER A 48 3.38 16.21 -26.87
CA SER A 48 2.65 15.61 -25.76
C SER A 48 3.61 14.93 -24.77
N VAL A 49 3.33 15.10 -23.48
CA VAL A 49 4.15 14.54 -22.39
C VAL A 49 3.70 13.14 -22.01
N ASP A 50 2.40 12.85 -22.12
CA ASP A 50 1.87 11.50 -21.90
C ASP A 50 0.64 11.26 -22.79
N PRO A 51 0.82 10.59 -23.95
CA PRO A 51 -0.29 10.22 -24.83
C PRO A 51 -1.13 9.05 -24.30
N SER A 52 -0.61 8.29 -23.31
CA SER A 52 -1.23 7.08 -22.74
C SER A 52 -1.89 7.28 -21.37
N ALA A 53 -1.62 8.42 -20.69
CA ALA A 53 -2.22 8.75 -19.39
C ALA A 53 -3.73 8.54 -19.45
N PRO A 54 -4.31 7.69 -18.57
CA PRO A 54 -5.75 7.57 -18.48
C PRO A 54 -6.31 8.95 -18.22
N ARG A 55 -7.25 9.39 -19.07
CA ARG A 55 -8.02 10.61 -18.83
C ARG A 55 -8.79 10.38 -17.54
N SER A 56 -8.19 10.73 -16.39
CA SER A 56 -8.93 10.76 -15.14
C SER A 56 -10.16 11.64 -15.37
N ARG A 57 -11.28 11.28 -14.74
CA ARG A 57 -12.56 11.99 -14.95
C ARG A 57 -12.43 13.50 -14.74
N LEU A 58 -11.50 13.91 -13.86
CA LEU A 58 -11.15 15.30 -13.52
C LEU A 58 -10.45 16.05 -14.66
N LEU A 59 -9.58 15.38 -15.44
CA LEU A 59 -8.81 16.01 -16.52
C LEU A 59 -9.45 15.84 -17.90
N ALA A 60 -10.51 15.04 -18.01
CA ALA A 60 -11.20 14.76 -19.26
C ALA A 60 -12.02 15.94 -19.79
N SER A 61 -12.48 16.84 -18.91
CA SER A 61 -13.25 18.05 -19.24
C SER A 61 -12.40 19.33 -19.35
N CYS A 62 -11.07 19.22 -19.23
CA CYS A 62 -10.16 20.35 -19.27
C CYS A 62 -9.81 20.75 -20.71
N ASP A 63 -9.82 22.05 -21.02
CA ASP A 63 -9.36 22.57 -22.30
C ASP A 63 -7.84 22.38 -22.44
N SER A 64 -7.41 21.84 -23.59
CA SER A 64 -5.98 21.72 -23.94
C SER A 64 -5.59 22.87 -24.86
N ARG A 65 -5.23 24.01 -24.27
CA ARG A 65 -4.65 25.15 -25.00
C ARG A 65 -3.24 25.43 -24.48
N PRO A 66 -2.36 26.01 -25.30
CA PRO A 66 -1.08 26.52 -24.80
C PRO A 66 -1.36 27.68 -23.84
N THR A 67 -1.25 27.44 -22.53
CA THR A 67 -1.65 28.36 -21.46
C THR A 67 -0.48 28.77 -20.56
N GLY A 68 0.74 28.37 -20.93
CA GLY A 68 1.93 28.67 -20.15
C GLY A 68 3.21 28.70 -20.97
N TYR A 69 4.28 29.02 -20.26
CA TYR A 69 5.64 29.07 -20.78
C TYR A 69 6.58 28.41 -19.78
N TRP A 70 7.72 27.94 -20.26
CA TRP A 70 8.79 27.51 -19.37
C TRP A 70 10.09 28.23 -19.71
N TYR A 71 10.95 28.38 -18.71
CA TYR A 71 12.16 29.19 -18.80
C TYR A 71 13.32 28.55 -18.05
N ARG A 72 14.54 28.71 -18.56
CA ARG A 72 15.75 28.68 -17.72
C ARG A 72 15.75 29.91 -16.83
N ALA A 73 16.11 29.73 -15.57
CA ALA A 73 16.19 30.80 -14.61
C ALA A 73 17.46 30.72 -13.75
N THR A 74 17.79 31.82 -13.10
CA THR A 74 18.87 31.85 -12.12
C THR A 74 18.47 31.16 -10.81
N SER A 75 19.46 30.69 -10.05
CA SER A 75 19.25 30.05 -8.75
C SER A 75 18.63 31.01 -7.72
N GLU A 76 18.95 32.29 -7.80
CA GLU A 76 18.43 33.33 -6.90
C GLU A 76 16.91 33.49 -7.05
N LEU A 77 16.37 33.32 -8.26
CA LEU A 77 14.92 33.34 -8.46
C LEU A 77 14.24 32.22 -7.67
N HIS A 78 14.85 31.04 -7.63
CA HIS A 78 14.33 29.90 -6.88
C HIS A 78 14.41 30.13 -5.37
N ALA A 79 15.46 30.81 -4.88
CA ALA A 79 15.53 31.24 -3.48
C ALA A 79 14.44 32.28 -3.13
N LEU A 80 14.17 33.24 -4.01
CA LEU A 80 13.09 34.22 -3.82
C LEU A 80 11.72 33.58 -3.75
N TRP A 81 11.47 32.52 -4.54
CA TRP A 81 10.20 31.78 -4.50
C TRP A 81 9.84 31.31 -3.09
N TYR A 82 10.83 30.79 -2.34
CA TYR A 82 10.62 30.31 -0.97
C TYR A 82 10.19 31.46 -0.04
N HIS A 83 10.87 32.60 -0.11
CA HIS A 83 10.51 33.77 0.69
C HIS A 83 9.11 34.32 0.35
N LEU A 84 8.74 34.32 -0.93
CA LEU A 84 7.43 34.76 -1.39
C LEU A 84 6.31 33.82 -0.93
N ARG A 85 6.55 32.50 -0.83
CA ARG A 85 5.56 31.54 -0.30
C ARG A 85 5.28 31.74 1.18
N VAL A 86 6.31 32.05 1.97
CA VAL A 86 6.16 32.25 3.42
C VAL A 86 5.49 33.60 3.74
N ARG A 87 5.72 34.64 2.92
CA ARG A 87 5.18 35.98 3.12
C ARG A 87 3.97 36.26 2.24
N ARG A 88 2.77 35.88 2.73
CA ARG A 88 1.50 36.12 2.05
C ARG A 88 1.33 37.58 1.61
N GLY A 89 0.85 37.79 0.39
CA GLY A 89 0.60 39.13 -0.18
C GLY A 89 1.80 39.78 -0.86
N THR A 90 2.99 39.16 -0.81
CA THR A 90 4.17 39.65 -1.54
C THR A 90 4.18 39.09 -2.96
N SER A 91 4.52 39.92 -3.96
CA SER A 91 4.71 39.49 -5.34
C SER A 91 6.03 40.02 -5.89
N LEU A 92 6.61 39.27 -6.83
CA LEU A 92 7.78 39.71 -7.57
C LEU A 92 7.34 40.64 -8.71
N THR A 93 8.13 41.67 -9.00
CA THR A 93 7.86 42.54 -10.15
C THR A 93 8.16 41.80 -11.46
N LEU A 94 7.51 42.23 -12.55
CA LEU A 94 7.77 41.66 -13.88
C LEU A 94 9.23 41.83 -14.30
N ASP A 95 9.83 42.99 -14.03
CA ASP A 95 11.22 43.27 -14.40
C ASP A 95 12.19 42.38 -13.62
N ALA A 96 12.01 42.22 -12.31
CA ALA A 96 12.87 41.35 -11.51
C ALA A 96 12.80 39.88 -11.95
N PHE A 97 11.62 39.39 -12.36
CA PHE A 97 11.52 38.04 -12.92
C PHE A 97 12.13 37.93 -14.31
N LYS A 98 11.93 38.94 -15.16
CA LYS A 98 12.51 38.99 -16.51
C LYS A 98 14.03 38.99 -16.43
N ASP A 99 14.61 39.75 -15.51
CA ASP A 99 16.07 39.81 -15.31
C ASP A 99 16.63 38.45 -14.86
N ALA A 100 15.84 37.69 -14.10
CA ALA A 100 16.19 36.36 -13.65
C ALA A 100 15.89 35.23 -14.66
N VAL A 101 15.30 35.57 -15.82
CA VAL A 101 15.03 34.66 -16.95
C VAL A 101 15.88 35.11 -18.14
N PRO A 102 17.06 34.50 -18.38
CA PRO A 102 18.05 35.04 -19.32
C PRO A 102 17.58 35.16 -20.77
N SER A 103 16.57 34.39 -21.19
CA SER A 103 16.05 34.48 -22.55
C SER A 103 14.61 33.99 -22.67
N GLY A 104 13.93 34.47 -23.71
CA GLY A 104 12.61 33.97 -24.12
C GLY A 104 11.43 34.45 -23.28
N PHE A 105 11.65 35.32 -22.29
CA PHE A 105 10.58 35.86 -21.45
C PHE A 105 9.44 36.47 -22.29
N LYS A 106 8.21 36.04 -22.01
CA LYS A 106 7.01 36.54 -22.67
C LYS A 106 6.21 37.45 -21.72
N ALA A 107 6.02 38.71 -22.11
CA ALA A 107 5.14 39.60 -21.35
C ALA A 107 3.68 39.08 -21.35
N PRO A 108 2.98 39.11 -20.21
CA PRO A 108 1.62 38.56 -20.09
C PRO A 108 0.54 39.39 -20.83
N GLY A 109 0.86 40.62 -21.25
CA GLY A 109 -0.10 41.52 -21.89
C GLY A 109 -1.27 41.85 -20.96
N ALA A 110 -2.50 41.72 -21.46
CA ALA A 110 -3.72 41.87 -20.65
C ALA A 110 -4.16 40.57 -19.94
N GLY A 111 -3.48 39.45 -20.23
CA GLY A 111 -3.83 38.14 -19.69
C GLY A 111 -2.96 37.73 -18.50
N ALA A 112 -3.03 36.44 -18.19
CA ALA A 112 -2.18 35.76 -17.24
C ALA A 112 -1.77 34.40 -17.81
N TYR A 113 -0.65 33.86 -17.31
CA TYR A 113 -0.21 32.52 -17.70
C TYR A 113 0.58 31.86 -16.56
N VAL A 114 0.73 30.54 -16.66
CA VAL A 114 1.60 29.77 -15.77
C VAL A 114 3.01 29.69 -16.34
N ALA A 115 4.01 30.07 -15.55
CA ALA A 115 5.41 29.83 -15.89
C ALA A 115 5.96 28.66 -15.09
N ILE A 116 6.77 27.81 -15.71
CA ILE A 116 7.66 26.87 -15.00
C ILE A 116 9.10 27.31 -15.21
N THR A 117 9.86 27.46 -14.14
CA THR A 117 11.30 27.78 -14.22
C THR A 117 12.14 26.57 -13.85
N HIS A 118 13.24 26.36 -14.57
CA HIS A 118 14.28 25.40 -14.22
C HIS A 118 15.58 26.13 -13.91
N ALA A 119 16.13 25.91 -12.71
CA ALA A 119 17.41 26.45 -12.28
C ALA A 119 18.39 25.28 -12.01
N PRO A 120 19.22 24.89 -13.00
CA PRO A 120 20.09 23.71 -12.88
C PRO A 120 21.12 23.82 -11.75
N GLY A 121 21.62 25.03 -11.48
CA GLY A 121 22.63 25.27 -10.44
C GLY A 121 22.06 25.56 -9.04
N VAL A 122 20.76 25.36 -8.79
CA VAL A 122 20.15 25.76 -7.51
C VAL A 122 20.69 24.94 -6.34
N LYS A 123 20.95 23.65 -6.56
CA LYS A 123 21.48 22.75 -5.53
C LYS A 123 22.92 23.12 -5.16
N ASP A 124 23.74 23.53 -6.13
CA ASP A 124 25.12 23.93 -5.87
C ASP A 124 25.19 25.32 -5.23
N ALA A 125 24.31 26.24 -5.64
CA ALA A 125 24.23 27.58 -5.08
C ALA A 125 23.67 27.59 -3.65
N PHE A 126 22.76 26.67 -3.32
CA PHE A 126 22.07 26.60 -2.03
C PHE A 126 21.97 25.15 -1.49
N PRO A 127 23.10 24.50 -1.15
CA PRO A 127 23.16 23.06 -0.86
C PRO A 127 22.33 22.63 0.36
N GLU A 128 22.22 23.46 1.39
CA GLU A 128 21.49 23.15 2.62
C GLU A 128 19.99 23.52 2.56
N SER A 129 19.54 24.15 1.47
CA SER A 129 18.19 24.72 1.38
C SER A 129 17.10 23.72 0.98
N GLY A 130 17.47 22.61 0.34
CA GLY A 130 16.52 21.66 -0.24
C GLY A 130 15.62 22.25 -1.34
N LEU A 131 16.02 23.37 -1.96
CA LEU A 131 15.19 24.04 -2.96
C LEU A 131 14.99 23.18 -4.22
N PRO A 132 13.74 23.08 -4.74
CA PRO A 132 13.47 22.39 -6.00
C PRO A 132 14.14 23.08 -7.20
N ASP A 133 14.60 22.27 -8.15
CA ASP A 133 15.16 22.71 -9.42
C ASP A 133 14.08 23.18 -10.40
N LEU A 134 12.83 22.74 -10.22
CA LEU A 134 11.66 23.14 -10.99
C LEU A 134 10.64 23.83 -10.08
N LEU A 135 10.22 25.05 -10.46
CA LEU A 135 9.22 25.83 -9.72
C LEU A 135 8.15 26.37 -10.66
N ALA A 136 6.96 26.66 -10.12
CA ALA A 136 5.86 27.23 -10.86
C ALA A 136 5.50 28.64 -10.38
N TRP A 137 4.97 29.44 -11.31
CA TRP A 137 4.64 30.84 -11.10
C TRP A 137 3.35 31.21 -11.81
N HIS A 138 2.57 32.10 -11.21
CA HIS A 138 1.47 32.79 -11.85
C HIS A 138 1.97 34.15 -12.31
N VAL A 139 1.99 34.37 -13.63
CA VAL A 139 2.51 35.59 -14.23
C VAL A 139 1.34 36.45 -14.71
N THR A 140 1.24 37.65 -14.16
CA THR A 140 0.23 38.65 -14.51
C THR A 140 0.89 40.01 -14.74
N ARG A 141 0.15 40.98 -15.30
CA ARG A 141 0.65 42.35 -15.40
C ARG A 141 0.91 43.00 -14.03
N ALA A 142 0.17 42.61 -13.00
CA ALA A 142 0.26 43.18 -11.66
C ALA A 142 1.46 42.67 -10.86
N GLY A 143 2.02 41.52 -11.26
CA GLY A 143 3.14 40.89 -10.57
C GLY A 143 3.15 39.38 -10.76
N ILE A 144 4.16 38.77 -10.17
CA ILE A 144 4.45 37.35 -10.28
C ILE A 144 4.37 36.71 -8.90
N GLN A 145 3.55 35.67 -8.80
CA GLN A 145 3.28 34.96 -7.56
C GLN A 145 3.76 33.52 -7.67
N PRO A 146 4.36 32.96 -6.60
CA PRO A 146 4.73 31.55 -6.58
C PRO A 146 3.47 30.67 -6.62
N LEU A 147 3.47 29.65 -7.47
CA LEU A 147 2.48 28.58 -7.48
C LEU A 147 3.09 27.32 -6.87
N GLU A 148 2.24 26.49 -6.27
CA GLU A 148 2.67 25.18 -5.82
C GLU A 148 2.93 24.27 -7.01
N ALA A 149 4.08 23.59 -7.01
CA ALA A 149 4.45 22.61 -8.02
C ALA A 149 4.73 21.26 -7.34
N SER A 150 4.15 20.21 -7.89
CA SER A 150 4.47 18.82 -7.55
C SER A 150 5.06 18.17 -8.80
N VAL A 151 6.34 17.84 -8.71
CA VAL A 151 7.06 17.12 -9.76
C VAL A 151 6.94 15.63 -9.48
N GLU A 152 6.45 14.89 -10.45
CA GLU A 152 6.38 13.44 -10.34
C GLU A 152 7.81 12.86 -10.22
N PRO A 153 8.08 12.06 -9.18
CA PRO A 153 9.38 11.42 -9.01
C PRO A 153 9.67 10.43 -10.14
N GLU A 154 10.93 10.04 -10.29
CA GLU A 154 11.35 9.07 -11.33
C GLU A 154 10.70 7.70 -11.16
N ALA A 155 10.48 7.29 -9.91
CA ALA A 155 9.72 6.10 -9.60
C ALA A 155 8.64 6.41 -8.57
N THR A 156 7.50 5.73 -8.69
CA THR A 156 6.39 5.79 -7.73
C THR A 156 6.15 4.40 -7.16
N GLY A 157 5.62 4.31 -5.94
CA GLY A 157 5.36 3.02 -5.29
C GLY A 157 6.56 2.46 -4.52
N ILE A 158 6.77 1.15 -4.61
CA ILE A 158 7.80 0.45 -3.81
C ILE A 158 9.22 0.97 -4.07
N PRO A 159 9.63 1.33 -5.31
CA PRO A 159 10.96 1.89 -5.53
C PRO A 159 11.26 3.18 -4.74
N GLN A 160 10.25 3.94 -4.31
CA GLN A 160 10.44 5.13 -3.47
C GLN A 160 10.96 4.80 -2.07
N LEU A 161 10.86 3.54 -1.66
CA LEU A 161 11.34 3.05 -0.36
C LEU A 161 12.77 2.49 -0.44
N GLU A 162 13.37 2.38 -1.62
CA GLU A 162 14.73 1.89 -1.77
C GLU A 162 15.72 2.76 -0.97
N GLY A 163 16.66 2.11 -0.27
CA GLY A 163 17.60 2.77 0.65
C GLY A 163 17.00 3.18 2.00
N HIS A 164 15.67 3.14 2.17
CA HIS A 164 14.97 3.49 3.42
C HIS A 164 14.19 2.32 4.04
N TRP A 165 13.95 1.28 3.26
CA TRP A 165 13.23 0.06 3.63
C TRP A 165 13.91 -1.15 2.96
N PRO A 166 13.91 -2.35 3.59
CA PRO A 166 14.43 -3.60 3.01
C PRO A 166 13.54 -4.12 1.87
N VAL A 167 13.52 -3.37 0.77
CA VAL A 167 12.74 -3.66 -0.43
C VAL A 167 13.28 -4.90 -1.14
N GLU A 168 14.60 -5.07 -1.20
CA GLU A 168 15.20 -6.17 -1.97
C GLU A 168 14.89 -7.53 -1.34
N GLU A 169 14.98 -7.64 -0.02
CA GLU A 169 14.61 -8.82 0.73
C GLU A 169 13.14 -9.18 0.50
N LEU A 170 12.24 -8.19 0.57
CA LEU A 170 10.80 -8.41 0.40
C LEU A 170 10.40 -8.66 -1.06
N ARG A 171 11.10 -8.05 -2.02
CA ARG A 171 10.88 -8.26 -3.45
C ARG A 171 11.10 -9.71 -3.85
N SER A 172 12.09 -10.37 -3.24
CA SER A 172 12.33 -11.81 -3.46
C SER A 172 11.37 -12.73 -2.70
N ALA A 173 10.65 -12.21 -1.70
CA ALA A 173 9.84 -13.03 -0.80
C ALA A 173 8.57 -13.57 -1.48
N ARG A 174 8.31 -14.86 -1.23
CA ARG A 174 7.17 -15.62 -1.76
C ARG A 174 6.23 -16.00 -0.64
N VAL A 175 5.08 -15.36 -0.60
CA VAL A 175 4.06 -15.59 0.42
C VAL A 175 2.84 -16.29 -0.17
N MET A 176 2.46 -17.43 0.41
CA MET A 176 1.20 -18.08 0.10
C MET A 176 0.13 -17.64 1.10
N LEU A 177 -0.97 -17.08 0.60
CA LEU A 177 -2.11 -16.64 1.40
C LEU A 177 -3.32 -17.53 1.12
N ILE A 178 -3.71 -18.30 2.13
CA ILE A 178 -4.86 -19.19 2.13
C ILE A 178 -6.05 -18.46 2.73
N GLY A 179 -7.13 -18.32 1.97
CA GLY A 179 -8.27 -17.46 2.24
C GLY A 179 -8.09 -16.07 1.64
N ALA A 180 -8.95 -15.72 0.70
CA ALA A 180 -9.06 -14.41 0.05
C ALA A 180 -10.37 -13.72 0.45
N GLY A 181 -10.94 -14.04 1.63
CA GLY A 181 -12.05 -13.33 2.24
C GLY A 181 -11.66 -11.94 2.77
N SER A 182 -12.44 -11.40 3.70
CA SER A 182 -12.24 -10.02 4.20
C SER A 182 -10.86 -9.78 4.82
N ILE A 183 -10.40 -10.71 5.66
CA ILE A 183 -9.07 -10.64 6.29
C ILE A 183 -7.99 -10.84 5.22
N GLY A 184 -8.10 -11.92 4.45
CA GLY A 184 -7.12 -12.26 3.42
C GLY A 184 -6.93 -11.16 2.37
N SER A 185 -8.02 -10.60 1.83
CA SER A 185 -7.93 -9.58 0.79
C SER A 185 -7.20 -8.32 1.28
N ALA A 186 -7.50 -7.87 2.51
CA ALA A 186 -6.80 -6.76 3.14
C ALA A 186 -5.33 -7.10 3.46
N THR A 187 -5.05 -8.33 3.91
CA THR A 187 -3.68 -8.81 4.14
C THR A 187 -2.86 -8.78 2.85
N ALA A 188 -3.43 -9.21 1.71
CA ALA A 188 -2.75 -9.20 0.43
C ALA A 188 -2.36 -7.77 -0.03
N HIS A 189 -3.27 -6.80 0.12
CA HIS A 189 -2.95 -5.39 -0.16
C HIS A 189 -1.85 -4.84 0.75
N ALA A 190 -1.88 -5.19 2.04
CA ALA A 190 -0.85 -4.78 2.98
C ALA A 190 0.52 -5.36 2.59
N LEU A 191 0.61 -6.67 2.34
CA LEU A 191 1.85 -7.32 1.93
C LEU A 191 2.44 -6.71 0.64
N ALA A 192 1.62 -6.56 -0.39
CA ALA A 192 2.04 -5.94 -1.65
C ALA A 192 2.47 -4.47 -1.44
N GLY A 193 1.77 -3.72 -0.57
CA GLY A 193 2.13 -2.34 -0.22
C GLY A 193 3.43 -2.18 0.56
N TYR A 194 3.94 -3.24 1.20
CA TYR A 194 5.24 -3.26 1.87
C TYR A 194 6.37 -3.86 1.01
N GLY A 195 6.08 -4.21 -0.24
CA GLY A 195 7.08 -4.66 -1.20
C GLY A 195 7.26 -6.17 -1.28
N VAL A 196 6.33 -6.99 -0.78
CA VAL A 196 6.35 -8.44 -1.07
C VAL A 196 6.19 -8.64 -2.57
N GLY A 197 7.19 -9.25 -3.21
CA GLY A 197 7.20 -9.36 -4.67
C GLY A 197 6.38 -10.52 -5.23
N HIS A 198 6.12 -11.57 -4.44
CA HIS A 198 5.37 -12.74 -4.92
C HIS A 198 4.26 -13.16 -3.94
N LEU A 199 3.01 -13.14 -4.42
CA LEU A 199 1.84 -13.62 -3.68
C LEU A 199 1.17 -14.77 -4.40
N THR A 200 0.97 -15.89 -3.72
CA THR A 200 0.09 -16.97 -4.18
C THR A 200 -1.21 -16.93 -3.38
N LEU A 201 -2.34 -16.68 -4.03
CA LEU A 201 -3.65 -16.59 -3.38
C LEU A 201 -4.39 -17.91 -3.54
N VAL A 202 -4.94 -18.46 -2.46
CA VAL A 202 -5.68 -19.73 -2.46
C VAL A 202 -7.06 -19.51 -1.84
N ASP A 203 -8.12 -19.59 -2.63
CA ASP A 203 -9.50 -19.50 -2.14
C ASP A 203 -10.46 -20.09 -3.20
N PRO A 204 -11.37 -21.02 -2.84
CA PRO A 204 -12.26 -21.66 -3.81
C PRO A 204 -13.44 -20.78 -4.23
N ASP A 205 -13.76 -19.74 -3.47
CA ASP A 205 -15.01 -19.01 -3.61
C ASP A 205 -15.01 -18.00 -4.75
N ARG A 206 -16.22 -17.59 -5.12
CA ARG A 206 -16.49 -16.44 -5.97
C ARG A 206 -16.85 -15.21 -5.17
N LEU A 207 -16.53 -14.03 -5.72
CA LEU A 207 -16.94 -12.74 -5.18
C LEU A 207 -18.44 -12.52 -5.42
N GLN A 208 -19.19 -12.27 -4.35
CA GLN A 208 -20.63 -12.03 -4.37
C GLN A 208 -20.98 -10.66 -3.77
N TRP A 209 -22.21 -10.18 -4.01
CA TRP A 209 -22.66 -8.84 -3.61
C TRP A 209 -22.47 -8.55 -2.12
N HIS A 210 -22.79 -9.53 -1.27
CA HIS A 210 -22.68 -9.40 0.18
C HIS A 210 -21.23 -9.31 0.67
N ASN A 211 -20.22 -9.59 -0.18
CA ASN A 211 -18.82 -9.44 0.19
C ASN A 211 -18.33 -8.00 0.08
N LEU A 212 -18.97 -7.16 -0.74
CA LEU A 212 -18.51 -5.79 -1.03
C LEU A 212 -18.44 -4.87 0.19
N VAL A 213 -19.12 -5.23 1.29
CA VAL A 213 -19.09 -4.46 2.54
C VAL A 213 -17.77 -4.60 3.30
N ARG A 214 -16.95 -5.62 2.99
CA ARG A 214 -15.76 -5.97 3.79
C ARG A 214 -14.57 -6.51 2.98
N HIS A 215 -14.81 -7.08 1.81
CA HIS A 215 -13.77 -7.49 0.87
C HIS A 215 -13.26 -6.27 0.10
N THR A 216 -11.96 -6.23 -0.17
CA THR A 216 -11.29 -5.09 -0.81
C THR A 216 -11.44 -5.03 -2.34
N SER A 217 -12.02 -6.05 -2.98
CA SER A 217 -12.15 -6.09 -4.43
C SER A 217 -13.36 -5.27 -4.87
N SER A 218 -13.19 -4.54 -5.97
CA SER A 218 -14.22 -3.65 -6.48
C SER A 218 -15.43 -4.39 -7.09
N ARG A 219 -16.58 -3.69 -7.12
CA ARG A 219 -17.87 -4.19 -7.64
C ARG A 219 -17.79 -4.76 -9.07
N LYS A 220 -16.85 -4.30 -9.90
CA LYS A 220 -16.66 -4.77 -11.28
C LYS A 220 -16.27 -6.25 -11.38
N TYR A 221 -15.79 -6.87 -10.29
CA TYR A 221 -15.34 -8.26 -10.28
C TYR A 221 -16.36 -9.27 -9.77
N ILE A 222 -17.59 -8.84 -9.48
CA ILE A 222 -18.65 -9.74 -9.00
C ILE A 222 -18.85 -10.92 -9.96
N GLY A 223 -18.95 -12.13 -9.41
CA GLY A 223 -19.09 -13.39 -10.13
C GLY A 223 -17.76 -14.09 -10.48
N ARG A 224 -16.62 -13.40 -10.41
CA ARG A 224 -15.30 -14.02 -10.60
C ARG A 224 -14.83 -14.71 -9.31
N THR A 225 -13.86 -15.62 -9.41
CA THR A 225 -13.23 -16.20 -8.23
C THR A 225 -12.57 -15.08 -7.41
N LYS A 226 -12.63 -15.17 -6.08
CA LYS A 226 -12.06 -14.14 -5.19
C LYS A 226 -10.58 -13.93 -5.48
N VAL A 227 -9.84 -15.02 -5.68
CA VAL A 227 -8.40 -14.98 -6.02
C VAL A 227 -8.12 -14.21 -7.31
N THR A 228 -8.90 -14.41 -8.37
CA THR A 228 -8.68 -13.71 -9.64
C THR A 228 -9.12 -12.24 -9.55
N ALA A 229 -10.24 -11.96 -8.86
CA ALA A 229 -10.68 -10.60 -8.58
C ALA A 229 -9.61 -9.81 -7.81
N LEU A 230 -9.02 -10.42 -6.78
CA LEU A 230 -7.97 -9.80 -5.97
C LEU A 230 -6.65 -9.65 -6.73
N ALA A 231 -6.25 -10.65 -7.52
CA ALA A 231 -5.04 -10.57 -8.34
C ALA A 231 -5.10 -9.41 -9.34
N GLU A 232 -6.22 -9.22 -10.03
CA GLU A 232 -6.37 -8.11 -10.98
C GLU A 232 -6.54 -6.75 -10.30
N GLU A 233 -7.18 -6.69 -9.13
CA GLU A 233 -7.20 -5.47 -8.32
C GLU A 233 -5.77 -5.08 -7.91
N LEU A 234 -4.99 -6.03 -7.38
CA LEU A 234 -3.60 -5.80 -6.98
C LEU A 234 -2.70 -5.41 -8.14
N ALA A 235 -2.81 -6.06 -9.30
CA ALA A 235 -2.01 -5.71 -10.48
C ALA A 235 -2.18 -4.23 -10.89
N SER A 236 -3.37 -3.66 -10.67
CA SER A 236 -3.63 -2.25 -10.97
C SER A 236 -3.08 -1.26 -9.94
N LEU A 237 -2.90 -1.69 -8.69
CA LEU A 237 -2.51 -0.83 -7.57
C LEU A 237 -1.06 -1.03 -7.10
N ARG A 238 -0.51 -2.23 -7.36
CA ARG A 238 0.76 -2.77 -6.88
C ARG A 238 1.44 -3.57 -8.00
N PRO A 239 1.83 -2.93 -9.11
CA PRO A 239 2.41 -3.62 -10.27
C PRO A 239 3.72 -4.33 -9.95
N ASP A 240 4.41 -3.94 -8.87
CA ASP A 240 5.66 -4.54 -8.40
C ASP A 240 5.48 -5.92 -7.73
N THR A 241 4.23 -6.36 -7.49
CA THR A 241 3.91 -7.65 -6.89
C THR A 241 3.29 -8.59 -7.92
N ALA A 242 3.97 -9.71 -8.19
CA ALA A 242 3.44 -10.81 -8.98
C ALA A 242 2.43 -11.62 -8.17
N VAL A 243 1.19 -11.73 -8.66
CA VAL A 243 0.11 -12.45 -7.97
C VAL A 243 -0.34 -13.67 -8.76
N THR A 244 -0.27 -14.84 -8.14
CA THR A 244 -0.74 -16.13 -8.69
C THR A 244 -2.06 -16.54 -8.03
N PRO A 245 -3.20 -16.48 -8.75
CA PRO A 245 -4.50 -16.88 -8.21
C PRO A 245 -4.75 -18.39 -8.37
N LEU A 246 -5.11 -19.07 -7.29
CA LEU A 246 -5.45 -20.50 -7.26
C LEU A 246 -6.85 -20.69 -6.65
N ALA A 247 -7.82 -21.04 -7.49
CA ALA A 247 -9.19 -21.33 -7.05
C ALA A 247 -9.28 -22.75 -6.47
N LEU A 248 -8.62 -22.97 -5.34
CA LEU A 248 -8.51 -24.26 -4.66
C LEU A 248 -8.97 -24.14 -3.21
N ASP A 249 -9.56 -25.22 -2.71
CA ASP A 249 -9.83 -25.40 -1.27
C ASP A 249 -8.63 -26.05 -0.59
N VAL A 250 -8.24 -25.56 0.59
CA VAL A 250 -7.02 -26.02 1.28
C VAL A 250 -7.10 -27.45 1.81
N ILE A 251 -8.30 -27.90 2.12
CA ILE A 251 -8.56 -29.22 2.67
C ILE A 251 -8.69 -30.22 1.51
N GLU A 252 -9.52 -29.91 0.53
CA GLU A 252 -9.80 -30.82 -0.60
C GLU A 252 -8.59 -30.97 -1.54
N HIS A 253 -7.76 -29.94 -1.67
CA HIS A 253 -6.62 -29.89 -2.59
C HIS A 253 -5.27 -29.82 -1.85
N ALA A 254 -5.19 -30.43 -0.66
CA ALA A 254 -4.01 -30.37 0.20
C ALA A 254 -2.73 -30.89 -0.49
N ASP A 255 -2.84 -31.88 -1.37
CA ASP A 255 -1.75 -32.44 -2.16
C ASP A 255 -1.17 -31.41 -3.15
N GLN A 256 -2.05 -30.67 -3.85
CA GLN A 256 -1.69 -29.63 -4.80
C GLN A 256 -1.07 -28.41 -4.11
N ILE A 257 -1.55 -28.08 -2.91
CA ILE A 257 -0.99 -26.99 -2.10
C ILE A 257 0.37 -27.38 -1.56
N ARG A 258 0.50 -28.61 -1.04
CA ARG A 258 1.78 -29.15 -0.56
C ARG A 258 2.88 -29.04 -1.62
N ALA A 259 2.58 -29.37 -2.88
CA ALA A 259 3.55 -29.26 -3.96
C ALA A 259 4.07 -27.81 -4.16
N ARG A 260 3.22 -26.81 -3.95
CA ARG A 260 3.54 -25.39 -4.12
C ARG A 260 4.25 -24.77 -2.92
N LEU A 261 4.20 -25.41 -1.75
CA LEU A 261 4.94 -24.96 -0.57
C LEU A 261 6.46 -25.01 -0.78
N MET A 262 6.96 -25.84 -1.70
CA MET A 262 8.39 -25.86 -2.05
C MET A 262 8.88 -24.50 -2.57
N ASP A 263 7.98 -23.72 -3.16
CA ASP A 263 8.27 -22.39 -3.69
C ASP A 263 7.68 -21.26 -2.84
N THR A 264 7.57 -21.47 -1.54
CA THR A 264 6.99 -20.52 -0.59
C THR A 264 7.93 -20.32 0.60
N ASP A 265 8.08 -19.08 1.04
CA ASP A 265 8.95 -18.75 2.18
C ASP A 265 8.13 -18.58 3.47
N LEU A 266 6.86 -18.18 3.34
CA LEU A 266 5.92 -18.02 4.46
C LEU A 266 4.48 -18.29 4.02
N VAL A 267 3.70 -18.95 4.86
CA VAL A 267 2.27 -19.20 4.63
C VAL A 267 1.41 -18.37 5.58
N ILE A 268 0.34 -17.77 5.09
CA ILE A 268 -0.67 -17.10 5.91
C ILE A 268 -2.00 -17.83 5.71
N CYS A 269 -2.68 -18.16 6.80
CA CYS A 269 -4.05 -18.69 6.78
C CYS A 269 -5.01 -17.63 7.32
N ALA A 270 -5.81 -17.06 6.43
CA ALA A 270 -6.94 -16.18 6.73
C ALA A 270 -8.28 -16.79 6.26
N ALA A 271 -8.30 -18.10 5.97
CA ALA A 271 -9.51 -18.86 5.67
C ALA A 271 -10.36 -19.06 6.93
N ASP A 272 -11.67 -19.13 6.71
CA ASP A 272 -12.64 -19.38 7.77
C ASP A 272 -12.60 -20.86 8.19
N GLY A 273 -12.99 -21.11 9.44
CA GLY A 273 -13.14 -22.47 9.98
C GLY A 273 -11.88 -23.08 10.59
N VAL A 274 -12.10 -24.00 11.51
CA VAL A 274 -11.03 -24.62 12.31
C VAL A 274 -10.16 -25.56 11.46
N ALA A 275 -10.79 -26.31 10.55
CA ALA A 275 -10.11 -27.32 9.75
C ALA A 275 -9.05 -26.71 8.82
N ALA A 276 -9.38 -25.63 8.10
CA ALA A 276 -8.46 -24.95 7.19
C ALA A 276 -7.19 -24.47 7.91
N ARG A 277 -7.33 -23.92 9.12
CA ARG A 277 -6.20 -23.49 9.96
C ARG A 277 -5.31 -24.65 10.41
N ARG A 278 -5.92 -25.77 10.82
CA ARG A 278 -5.19 -26.98 11.23
C ARG A 278 -4.45 -27.62 10.06
N VAL A 279 -5.10 -27.76 8.89
CA VAL A 279 -4.48 -28.29 7.67
C VAL A 279 -3.33 -27.38 7.23
N THR A 280 -3.54 -26.06 7.16
CA THR A 280 -2.48 -25.11 6.78
C THR A 280 -1.28 -25.19 7.73
N GLY A 281 -1.53 -25.16 9.04
CA GLY A 281 -0.46 -25.29 10.04
C GLY A 281 0.27 -26.64 9.96
N HIS A 282 -0.43 -27.71 9.62
CA HIS A 282 0.17 -29.02 9.41
C HIS A 282 1.06 -29.05 8.15
N LEU A 283 0.53 -28.60 7.01
CA LEU A 283 1.27 -28.57 5.75
C LEU A 283 2.52 -27.69 5.85
N ALA A 284 2.41 -26.50 6.44
CA ALA A 284 3.54 -25.60 6.65
C ALA A 284 4.61 -26.22 7.55
N ARG A 285 4.21 -26.88 8.65
CA ARG A 285 5.14 -27.62 9.53
C ARG A 285 5.89 -28.69 8.76
N ARG A 286 5.18 -29.47 7.94
CA ARG A 286 5.76 -30.56 7.13
C ARG A 286 6.72 -30.04 6.06
N ALA A 287 6.49 -28.83 5.56
CA ALA A 287 7.37 -28.16 4.61
C ALA A 287 8.54 -27.40 5.29
N GLY A 288 8.63 -27.39 6.63
CA GLY A 288 9.65 -26.62 7.34
C GLY A 288 9.45 -25.10 7.27
N LEU A 289 8.22 -24.65 7.00
CA LEU A 289 7.88 -23.23 6.82
C LEU A 289 7.25 -22.63 8.08
N THR A 290 7.37 -21.31 8.20
CA THR A 290 6.58 -20.55 9.18
C THR A 290 5.17 -20.32 8.64
N ALA A 291 4.16 -20.56 9.47
CA ALA A 291 2.77 -20.20 9.18
C ALA A 291 2.29 -19.06 10.08
N VAL A 292 1.49 -18.13 9.55
CA VAL A 292 0.77 -17.12 10.31
C VAL A 292 -0.72 -17.41 10.18
N LEU A 293 -1.37 -17.80 11.27
CA LEU A 293 -2.81 -18.04 11.30
C LEU A 293 -3.50 -16.79 11.80
N ALA A 294 -4.48 -16.29 11.05
CA ALA A 294 -5.25 -15.11 11.36
C ALA A 294 -6.73 -15.44 11.36
N CYS A 295 -7.45 -15.10 12.42
CA CYS A 295 -8.89 -15.24 12.48
C CYS A 295 -9.53 -14.24 13.43
N VAL A 296 -10.85 -14.12 13.35
CA VAL A 296 -11.68 -13.56 14.42
C VAL A 296 -12.34 -14.67 15.20
N LEU A 297 -12.39 -14.55 16.51
CA LEU A 297 -13.01 -15.49 17.43
C LEU A 297 -14.26 -14.87 18.05
N GLN A 298 -15.14 -15.71 18.59
CA GLN A 298 -16.27 -15.28 19.44
C GLN A 298 -17.13 -14.22 18.77
N ASP A 299 -17.69 -14.55 17.60
CA ASP A 299 -18.56 -13.64 16.86
C ASP A 299 -17.92 -12.26 16.64
N GLY A 300 -16.64 -12.23 16.25
CA GLY A 300 -15.98 -10.98 15.91
C GLY A 300 -15.48 -10.16 17.09
N ALA A 301 -15.55 -10.67 18.32
CA ALA A 301 -15.14 -9.91 19.49
C ALA A 301 -13.63 -9.90 19.75
N LEU A 302 -12.92 -10.91 19.26
CA LEU A 302 -11.48 -11.05 19.44
C LEU A 302 -10.80 -11.32 18.10
N GLY A 303 -9.69 -10.66 17.85
CA GLY A 303 -8.75 -11.01 16.78
C GLY A 303 -7.65 -11.90 17.33
N GLU A 304 -7.20 -12.87 16.54
CA GLU A 304 -6.11 -13.75 16.93
C GLU A 304 -5.12 -13.92 15.77
N ILE A 305 -3.85 -13.66 16.05
CA ILE A 305 -2.73 -13.98 15.18
C ILE A 305 -1.83 -15.00 15.90
N LEU A 306 -1.62 -16.16 15.27
CA LEU A 306 -0.72 -17.18 15.77
C LEU A 306 0.37 -17.46 14.73
N ARG A 307 1.62 -17.10 15.07
CA ARG A 307 2.81 -17.43 14.30
C ARG A 307 3.35 -18.79 14.74
N LEU A 308 3.36 -19.73 13.81
CA LEU A 308 3.81 -21.11 14.01
C LEU A 308 5.16 -21.28 13.32
N ARG A 309 6.24 -21.18 14.09
CA ARG A 309 7.58 -21.45 13.58
C ARG A 309 7.81 -22.95 13.41
N PRO A 310 8.62 -23.36 12.42
CA PRO A 310 8.89 -24.78 12.15
C PRO A 310 9.83 -25.43 13.18
N TRP A 311 10.36 -24.66 14.13
CA TRP A 311 11.36 -25.13 15.09
C TRP A 311 10.82 -26.20 16.07
N PRO A 312 11.67 -27.15 16.51
CA PRO A 312 11.26 -28.23 17.40
C PRO A 312 10.68 -27.76 18.75
N GLN A 313 11.08 -26.59 19.25
CA GLN A 313 10.61 -26.04 20.52
C GLN A 313 9.28 -25.31 20.40
N HIS A 314 8.73 -25.17 19.20
CA HIS A 314 7.47 -24.47 18.95
C HIS A 314 6.39 -25.50 18.61
N GLY A 315 5.24 -25.43 19.25
CA GLY A 315 4.08 -26.27 19.02
C GLY A 315 3.18 -25.71 17.93
N CYS A 316 2.37 -26.57 17.32
CA CYS A 316 1.33 -26.18 16.35
C CYS A 316 0.10 -25.58 17.05
N LEU A 317 -0.90 -25.19 16.26
CA LEU A 317 -2.20 -24.71 16.75
C LEU A 317 -2.81 -25.66 17.80
N THR A 318 -2.82 -26.98 17.54
CA THR A 318 -3.37 -27.96 18.48
C THR A 318 -2.60 -28.02 19.80
N CYS A 319 -1.27 -27.95 19.77
CA CYS A 319 -0.47 -27.87 21.00
C CYS A 319 -0.79 -26.60 21.78
N ARG A 320 -0.97 -25.48 21.07
CA ARG A 320 -1.33 -24.21 21.71
C ARG A 320 -2.69 -24.27 22.39
N ARG A 321 -3.71 -24.80 21.71
CA ARG A 321 -5.05 -24.98 22.31
C ARG A 321 -5.01 -25.87 23.53
N HIS A 322 -4.35 -27.02 23.41
CA HIS A 322 -4.22 -27.96 24.52
C HIS A 322 -3.57 -27.31 25.75
N SER A 323 -2.44 -26.62 25.57
CA SER A 323 -1.75 -25.91 26.66
C SER A 323 -2.62 -24.82 27.30
N LEU A 324 -3.44 -24.11 26.51
CA LEU A 324 -4.39 -23.13 27.05
C LEU A 324 -5.50 -23.80 27.87
N THR A 325 -6.05 -24.91 27.38
CA THR A 325 -7.05 -25.68 28.12
C THR A 325 -6.50 -26.24 29.43
N GLU A 326 -5.29 -26.77 29.44
CA GLU A 326 -4.61 -27.24 30.65
C GLU A 326 -4.35 -26.09 31.66
N ALA A 327 -4.13 -24.87 31.15
CA ALA A 327 -4.00 -23.67 31.97
C ALA A 327 -5.36 -23.11 32.46
N GLY A 328 -6.47 -23.79 32.18
CA GLY A 328 -7.81 -23.39 32.60
C GLY A 328 -8.51 -22.38 31.67
N SER A 329 -7.94 -22.08 30.50
CA SER A 329 -8.59 -21.23 29.49
C SER A 329 -9.62 -22.02 28.68
N LEU A 330 -10.69 -21.36 28.25
CA LEU A 330 -11.64 -21.92 27.29
C LEU A 330 -11.04 -22.00 25.89
N ASP A 331 -11.37 -23.06 25.13
CA ASP A 331 -11.06 -23.15 23.70
C ASP A 331 -12.05 -22.29 22.91
N PRO A 332 -11.63 -21.19 22.27
CA PRO A 332 -12.53 -20.32 21.54
C PRO A 332 -12.83 -20.83 20.11
N GLU A 333 -12.20 -21.91 19.65
CA GLU A 333 -12.31 -22.39 18.26
C GLU A 333 -13.69 -22.89 17.85
N PRO A 334 -14.50 -23.58 18.69
CA PRO A 334 -15.80 -24.09 18.26
C PRO A 334 -16.76 -23.01 17.73
N ALA A 335 -16.58 -21.75 18.15
CA ALA A 335 -17.37 -20.63 17.66
C ALA A 335 -16.96 -20.15 16.25
N LEU A 336 -15.79 -20.53 15.73
CA LEU A 336 -15.32 -20.14 14.40
C LEU A 336 -16.21 -20.68 13.27
N ASP A 337 -16.75 -21.89 13.45
CA ASP A 337 -17.56 -22.55 12.42
C ASP A 337 -18.97 -21.96 12.32
N ALA A 338 -19.38 -21.10 13.27
CA ALA A 338 -20.66 -20.38 13.23
C ALA A 338 -20.68 -19.23 12.19
N GLY A 339 -19.50 -18.75 11.78
CA GLY A 339 -19.30 -17.67 10.80
C GLY A 339 -19.66 -16.26 11.34
N TYR A 340 -18.97 -15.22 10.88
CA TYR A 340 -19.14 -13.82 11.35
C TYR A 340 -20.08 -12.95 10.48
N GLY A 341 -20.99 -13.58 9.71
CA GLY A 341 -22.20 -12.94 9.19
C GLY A 341 -22.22 -12.47 7.72
N THR A 342 -23.44 -12.43 7.16
CA THR A 342 -23.79 -11.78 5.88
C THR A 342 -24.64 -10.52 6.08
N GLY A 343 -24.90 -10.13 7.34
CA GLY A 343 -25.81 -9.04 7.68
C GLY A 343 -27.28 -9.41 7.45
N THR A 344 -27.62 -10.71 7.41
CA THR A 344 -29.01 -11.18 7.29
C THR A 344 -29.59 -11.44 8.68
N PRO A 345 -30.94 -11.46 8.85
CA PRO A 345 -31.58 -11.67 10.15
C PRO A 345 -31.17 -12.96 10.88
N HIS A 346 -30.73 -13.99 10.14
CA HIS A 346 -30.31 -15.29 10.66
C HIS A 346 -28.78 -15.46 10.74
N ARG A 347 -28.00 -14.50 10.24
CA ARG A 347 -26.53 -14.44 10.33
C ARG A 347 -26.09 -12.97 10.42
N PRO A 348 -26.34 -12.31 11.57
CA PRO A 348 -25.99 -10.91 11.76
C PRO A 348 -24.49 -10.73 11.55
N MET A 349 -24.09 -9.56 11.07
CA MET A 349 -22.67 -9.20 10.97
C MET A 349 -22.16 -8.91 12.37
N THR A 350 -21.23 -9.72 12.85
CA THR A 350 -20.76 -9.67 14.24
C THR A 350 -19.37 -9.02 14.37
N ALA A 351 -18.56 -9.05 13.31
CA ALA A 351 -17.38 -8.19 13.14
C ALA A 351 -17.62 -7.14 12.03
N VAL A 352 -17.27 -5.87 12.28
CA VAL A 352 -17.32 -4.85 11.22
C VAL A 352 -16.05 -4.89 10.36
N GLY A 353 -16.12 -4.35 9.13
CA GLY A 353 -14.98 -4.31 8.20
C GLY A 353 -13.67 -3.81 8.81
N PRO A 354 -13.65 -2.70 9.56
CA PRO A 354 -12.44 -2.20 10.22
C PRO A 354 -11.79 -3.19 11.20
N ASP A 355 -12.58 -3.98 11.94
CA ASP A 355 -12.05 -4.97 12.88
C ASP A 355 -11.34 -6.10 12.13
N LEU A 356 -11.97 -6.59 11.05
CA LEU A 356 -11.39 -7.60 10.16
C LEU A 356 -10.10 -7.09 9.52
N HIS A 357 -10.07 -5.81 9.14
CA HIS A 357 -8.89 -5.19 8.54
C HIS A 357 -7.78 -4.96 9.57
N LEU A 358 -8.11 -4.69 10.84
CA LEU A 358 -7.12 -4.58 11.90
C LEU A 358 -6.41 -5.93 12.13
N VAL A 359 -7.16 -7.03 12.15
CA VAL A 359 -6.60 -8.39 12.18
C VAL A 359 -5.76 -8.65 10.93
N ALA A 360 -6.24 -8.25 9.75
CA ALA A 360 -5.53 -8.42 8.49
C ALA A 360 -4.16 -7.71 8.46
N HIS A 361 -4.09 -6.47 8.96
CA HIS A 361 -2.85 -5.69 9.04
C HIS A 361 -1.91 -6.25 10.11
N LEU A 362 -2.42 -6.78 11.22
CA LEU A 362 -1.59 -7.47 12.20
C LEU A 362 -1.01 -8.78 11.65
N ALA A 363 -1.77 -9.52 10.83
CA ALA A 363 -1.29 -10.70 10.11
C ALA A 363 -0.17 -10.32 9.12
N ALA A 364 -0.39 -9.27 8.31
CA ALA A 364 0.61 -8.76 7.38
C ALA A 364 1.88 -8.27 8.10
N LYS A 365 1.72 -7.49 9.18
CA LYS A 365 2.85 -7.06 10.03
C LYS A 365 3.62 -8.26 10.58
N THR A 366 2.91 -9.28 11.03
CA THR A 366 3.53 -10.51 11.56
C THR A 366 4.34 -11.22 10.47
N ALA A 367 3.82 -11.33 9.26
CA ALA A 367 4.52 -11.93 8.12
C ALA A 367 5.76 -11.12 7.72
N ILE A 368 5.62 -9.81 7.48
CA ILE A 368 6.74 -8.91 7.15
C ILE A 368 7.83 -8.97 8.22
N ALA A 369 7.44 -8.85 9.49
CA ALA A 369 8.37 -8.94 10.60
C ALA A 369 9.13 -10.27 10.63
N THR A 370 8.46 -11.37 10.28
CA THR A 370 9.07 -12.71 10.25
C THR A 370 10.07 -12.84 9.12
N LEU A 371 9.72 -12.39 7.91
CA LEU A 371 10.61 -12.40 6.75
C LEU A 371 11.85 -11.54 7.00
N LEU A 372 11.66 -10.32 7.52
CA LEU A 372 12.76 -9.40 7.80
C LEU A 372 13.63 -9.85 8.98
N GLU A 373 13.03 -10.43 10.04
CA GLU A 373 13.81 -11.02 11.12
C GLU A 373 14.70 -12.17 10.60
N HIS A 374 14.17 -12.99 9.68
CA HIS A 374 14.95 -14.07 9.05
C HIS A 374 16.09 -13.52 8.17
N ALA A 375 15.85 -12.41 7.47
CA ALA A 375 16.86 -11.71 6.67
C ALA A 375 17.87 -10.89 7.50
N GLY A 376 17.80 -10.93 8.84
CA GLY A 376 18.78 -10.28 9.71
C GLY A 376 18.43 -8.86 10.15
N HIS A 377 17.15 -8.47 10.13
CA HIS A 377 16.67 -7.19 10.65
C HIS A 377 16.08 -7.34 12.08
N PRO A 378 16.89 -7.30 13.15
CA PRO A 378 16.43 -7.58 14.52
C PRO A 378 15.42 -6.55 15.05
N ALA A 379 15.41 -5.33 14.51
CA ALA A 379 14.44 -4.30 14.86
C ALA A 379 12.99 -4.69 14.51
N GLN A 380 12.79 -5.71 13.67
CA GLN A 380 11.48 -6.21 13.30
C GLN A 380 10.97 -7.32 14.22
N ARG A 381 11.75 -7.76 15.22
CA ARG A 381 11.35 -8.83 16.13
C ARG A 381 10.05 -8.50 16.85
N LEU A 382 9.10 -9.44 16.81
CA LEU A 382 7.82 -9.33 17.51
C LEU A 382 7.96 -9.76 18.98
N PRO A 383 7.08 -9.27 19.89
CA PRO A 383 7.15 -9.60 21.32
C PRO A 383 6.84 -11.07 21.65
N GLY A 384 6.16 -11.79 20.76
CA GLY A 384 5.76 -13.19 20.99
C GLY A 384 5.26 -13.86 19.71
N GLU A 385 4.70 -15.06 19.88
CA GLU A 385 4.23 -15.90 18.78
C GLU A 385 2.70 -15.94 18.69
N HIS A 386 1.99 -15.50 19.72
CA HIS A 386 0.53 -15.49 19.76
C HIS A 386 0.03 -14.13 20.23
N ALA A 387 -0.56 -13.36 19.31
CA ALA A 387 -1.22 -12.09 19.60
C ALA A 387 -2.74 -12.27 19.70
N LEU A 388 -3.31 -11.73 20.76
CA LEU A 388 -4.75 -11.57 20.97
C LEU A 388 -5.10 -10.09 20.97
N LEU A 389 -6.12 -9.74 20.21
CA LEU A 389 -6.57 -8.38 19.99
C LEU A 389 -8.03 -8.24 20.41
N GLY A 390 -8.32 -7.32 21.34
CA GLY A 390 -9.70 -6.96 21.69
C GLY A 390 -10.34 -6.15 20.57
N LEU A 391 -11.43 -6.64 19.98
CA LEU A 391 -12.19 -5.92 18.94
C LEU A 391 -13.43 -5.27 19.56
N SER A 392 -14.19 -6.05 20.33
CA SER A 392 -15.30 -5.56 21.15
C SER A 392 -15.15 -6.04 22.59
N ARG A 393 -15.76 -5.30 23.53
CA ARG A 393 -15.69 -5.63 24.95
C ARG A 393 -16.44 -6.92 25.24
N GLN A 394 -15.76 -7.90 25.84
CA GLN A 394 -16.35 -9.17 26.28
C GLN A 394 -16.03 -9.45 27.75
N PRO A 395 -16.95 -9.15 28.69
CA PRO A 395 -16.73 -9.48 30.09
C PRO A 395 -16.81 -10.99 30.33
N GLY A 396 -16.06 -11.48 31.33
CA GLY A 396 -16.23 -12.83 31.86
C GLY A 396 -15.40 -13.94 31.21
N TRP A 397 -14.48 -13.60 30.29
CA TRP A 397 -13.51 -14.55 29.76
C TRP A 397 -12.36 -14.78 30.73
N ALA A 398 -11.81 -15.99 30.75
CA ALA A 398 -10.59 -16.31 31.47
C ALA A 398 -9.35 -15.88 30.66
N PRO A 399 -8.23 -15.55 31.33
CA PRO A 399 -6.96 -15.36 30.66
C PRO A 399 -6.61 -16.55 29.75
N PRO A 400 -6.02 -16.30 28.56
CA PRO A 400 -5.54 -15.00 28.07
C PRO A 400 -6.58 -14.21 27.23
N PHE A 401 -7.84 -14.66 27.15
CA PHE A 401 -8.88 -14.06 26.28
C PHE A 401 -9.69 -12.95 26.96
N ASP A 402 -9.37 -12.59 28.19
CA ASP A 402 -9.99 -11.55 29.03
C ASP A 402 -9.61 -10.12 28.60
N LEU A 403 -9.69 -9.82 27.30
CA LEU A 403 -9.42 -8.49 26.75
C LEU A 403 -10.68 -7.62 26.87
N ASN A 404 -10.59 -6.57 27.68
CA ASN A 404 -11.76 -5.78 28.08
C ASN A 404 -11.88 -4.45 27.33
N ARG A 405 -10.88 -4.09 26.51
CA ARG A 405 -10.86 -2.86 25.73
C ARG A 405 -10.62 -3.16 24.25
N THR A 406 -11.28 -2.39 23.39
CA THR A 406 -10.97 -2.35 21.97
C THR A 406 -9.52 -1.91 21.77
N ALA A 407 -8.83 -2.55 20.83
CA ALA A 407 -7.41 -2.41 20.54
C ALA A 407 -6.47 -2.81 21.68
N GLU A 408 -6.97 -3.47 22.73
CA GLU A 408 -6.08 -4.12 23.70
C GLU A 408 -5.36 -5.28 23.01
N LEU A 409 -4.03 -5.23 23.00
CA LEU A 409 -3.18 -6.23 22.36
C LEU A 409 -2.35 -6.97 23.40
N ARG A 410 -2.43 -8.29 23.40
CA ARG A 410 -1.66 -9.15 24.30
C ARG A 410 -0.85 -10.15 23.50
N TRP A 411 0.45 -10.19 23.77
CA TRP A 411 1.37 -11.18 23.20
C TRP A 411 1.66 -12.27 24.21
N LEU A 412 1.66 -13.51 23.72
CA LEU A 412 1.99 -14.69 24.49
C LEU A 412 3.20 -15.38 23.81
N PRO A 413 4.06 -16.02 24.60
CA PRO A 413 5.21 -16.74 24.06
C PRO A 413 4.77 -17.97 23.26
N ALA A 414 5.72 -18.55 22.54
CA ALA A 414 5.56 -19.86 21.94
C ALA A 414 5.15 -20.90 22.99
N THR A 415 4.29 -21.83 22.61
CA THR A 415 4.00 -23.04 23.40
C THR A 415 4.85 -24.18 22.87
N PRO A 416 5.46 -25.02 23.72
CA PRO A 416 6.19 -26.21 23.25
C PRO A 416 5.25 -27.26 22.64
N PRO A 417 5.73 -28.17 21.79
CA PRO A 417 4.94 -29.32 21.36
C PRO A 417 4.48 -30.18 22.54
N ARG A 418 3.24 -30.68 22.46
CA ARG A 418 2.79 -31.75 23.36
C ARG A 418 3.31 -33.11 22.87
N SER A 419 3.52 -34.04 23.80
CA SER A 419 3.75 -35.45 23.49
C SER A 419 2.55 -36.05 22.74
N GLY A 420 2.81 -36.93 21.78
CA GLY A 420 1.82 -37.55 20.90
C GLY A 420 1.26 -36.62 19.80
N CYS A 421 1.88 -35.47 19.51
CA CYS A 421 1.31 -34.52 18.56
C CYS A 421 1.52 -34.95 17.09
N PRO A 422 0.48 -35.32 16.32
CA PRO A 422 0.65 -35.81 14.94
C PRO A 422 1.20 -34.74 13.96
N THR A 423 1.16 -33.47 14.33
CA THR A 423 1.72 -32.38 13.54
C THR A 423 3.15 -32.05 13.93
N CYS A 424 3.45 -32.01 15.24
CA CYS A 424 4.76 -31.55 15.73
C CYS A 424 5.74 -32.69 15.93
N GLU A 425 5.25 -33.89 16.22
CA GLU A 425 6.08 -35.08 16.20
C GLU A 425 6.38 -35.45 14.76
N VAL A 426 7.58 -35.98 14.59
CA VAL A 426 8.05 -36.54 13.34
C VAL A 426 7.43 -37.95 13.22
N PRO A 427 6.51 -38.24 12.30
CA PRO A 427 6.48 -39.50 11.60
C PRO A 427 7.80 -39.71 10.86
#